data_AF-A0A6J5WUA7-F1
#
_entry.id   AF-A0A6J5WUA7-F1
#
_cell.length_a   1.000
_cell.length_b   1.000
_cell.length_c   1.000
_cell.angle_alpha   90.00
_cell.angle_beta   90.00
_cell.angle_gamma   90.00
#
_symmetry.space_group_name_H-M   'P 1'
#
loop_
_entity.id
_entity.type
_entity.pdbx_description
1 polymer ?
#
loop_
_entity_poly.entity_id
_entity_poly.type
_entity_poly.pdbx_seq_one_letter_code
_entity_poly.pdbx_strand_id
1 'polypeptide(L)'
;MCASCMHSVLWIHTLAPASDPSQFVVTLQPYLKSQADSRVIAQLVESIIFIIDAVLPLVRKLPQSVVEELEQDLKNMILRHSFLTVVHACIKENLIQLFFKRLDAQAVDNKQQVGRSLFCLGLLIRYGNCLASNSDKTSDVVSSLSLFKKYLLVEDFVIKVRSLQLGLTYMLEKDIGKILEATFSSSSDVRLKMQALQNMYEYLLDAESQMGTDAASNNVIQYSVEGGNAVSVAAGAGDTNICGGIVQLYWDNMLARWLDLNEQVRQSALKIVEVVLRQGLVHPITCVPYLIALETDPLESNSKLAHHLR
;
A
#
# COMPACT_ATOMS: atom_id res chain seq x y z
N MET A 1 -21.96 -7.38 -13.65
CA MET A 1 -20.74 -8.03 -14.14
C MET A 1 -19.70 -7.92 -13.03
N CYS A 2 -19.13 -9.04 -12.59
CA CYS A 2 -18.33 -9.13 -11.36
C CYS A 2 -16.95 -8.46 -11.50
N ALA A 3 -16.53 -7.73 -10.45
CA ALA A 3 -15.20 -7.13 -10.30
C ALA A 3 -14.05 -8.15 -10.45
N SER A 4 -14.33 -9.44 -10.23
CA SER A 4 -13.38 -10.54 -10.42
C SER A 4 -13.01 -10.81 -11.89
N CYS A 5 -13.81 -10.35 -12.87
CA CYS A 5 -13.51 -10.57 -14.29
C CYS A 5 -12.60 -9.49 -14.91
N MET A 6 -12.39 -8.34 -14.25
CA MET A 6 -11.59 -7.23 -14.80
C MET A 6 -10.15 -7.19 -14.28
N HIS A 7 -9.79 -8.03 -13.30
CA HIS A 7 -8.44 -8.10 -12.74
C HIS A 7 -7.45 -8.93 -13.58
N SER A 8 -7.91 -9.59 -14.64
CA SER A 8 -7.02 -10.37 -15.50
C SER A 8 -6.45 -9.45 -16.59
N VAL A 9 -5.20 -9.03 -16.45
CA VAL A 9 -4.40 -8.38 -17.52
C VAL A 9 -4.46 -9.16 -18.84
N LEU A 10 -4.68 -10.48 -18.73
CA LEU A 10 -4.92 -11.41 -19.84
C LEU A 10 -6.16 -11.08 -20.69
N TRP A 11 -7.20 -10.48 -20.10
CA TRP A 11 -8.47 -10.12 -20.76
C TRP A 11 -8.31 -8.92 -21.68
N ILE A 12 -7.45 -7.95 -21.32
CA ILE A 12 -7.17 -6.76 -22.14
C ILE A 12 -6.26 -7.12 -23.31
N HIS A 13 -5.28 -8.02 -23.11
CA HIS A 13 -4.43 -8.52 -24.19
C HIS A 13 -5.18 -9.34 -25.25
N THR A 14 -6.31 -9.97 -24.91
CA THR A 14 -7.12 -10.76 -25.85
C THR A 14 -8.20 -9.96 -26.60
N LEU A 15 -8.59 -8.78 -26.10
CA LEU A 15 -9.63 -7.93 -26.69
C LEU A 15 -9.12 -6.60 -27.26
N ALA A 16 -7.87 -6.20 -27.01
CA ALA A 16 -7.26 -5.06 -27.66
C ALA A 16 -7.18 -5.32 -29.18
N PRO A 17 -7.89 -4.55 -30.03
CA PRO A 17 -7.68 -4.60 -31.46
C PRO A 17 -6.23 -4.20 -31.70
N ALA A 18 -5.48 -5.03 -32.40
CA ALA A 18 -4.06 -4.82 -32.70
C ALA A 18 -3.75 -3.53 -33.52
N SER A 19 -4.77 -2.71 -33.81
CA SER A 19 -4.71 -1.60 -34.77
C SER A 19 -4.54 -0.22 -34.12
N ASP A 20 -5.26 0.11 -33.03
CA ASP A 20 -5.15 1.44 -32.39
C ASP A 20 -5.68 1.47 -30.92
N PRO A 21 -4.81 1.24 -29.92
CA PRO A 21 -5.19 1.29 -28.50
C PRO A 21 -5.59 2.69 -28.01
N SER A 22 -5.29 3.77 -28.75
CA SER A 22 -5.65 5.13 -28.33
C SER A 22 -7.17 5.37 -28.31
N GLN A 23 -7.92 4.66 -29.17
CA GLN A 23 -9.38 4.77 -29.24
C GLN A 23 -10.08 4.32 -27.97
N PHE A 24 -9.51 3.36 -27.23
CA PHE A 24 -10.05 2.95 -25.92
C PHE A 24 -10.03 4.10 -24.94
N VAL A 25 -8.93 4.85 -24.87
CA VAL A 25 -8.80 5.99 -23.95
C VAL A 25 -9.79 7.09 -24.33
N VAL A 26 -9.86 7.45 -25.62
CA VAL A 26 -10.78 8.48 -26.12
C VAL A 26 -12.24 8.11 -25.88
N THR A 27 -12.61 6.84 -26.05
CA THR A 27 -13.99 6.38 -25.87
C THR A 27 -14.39 6.31 -24.40
N LEU A 28 -13.46 5.95 -23.52
CA LEU A 28 -13.74 5.76 -22.10
C LEU A 28 -13.67 7.06 -21.28
N GLN A 29 -12.87 8.04 -21.72
CA GLN A 29 -12.66 9.30 -21.00
C GLN A 29 -13.97 10.04 -20.62
N PRO A 30 -15.00 10.17 -21.49
CA PRO A 30 -16.23 10.87 -21.13
C PRO A 30 -16.98 10.24 -19.95
N TYR A 31 -16.83 8.94 -19.74
CA TYR A 31 -17.50 8.21 -18.66
C TYR A 31 -16.88 8.48 -17.28
N LEU A 32 -15.66 9.02 -17.22
CA LEU A 32 -15.04 9.48 -15.97
C LEU A 32 -15.80 10.67 -15.35
N LYS A 33 -16.53 11.45 -16.16
CA LYS A 33 -17.27 12.63 -15.72
C LYS A 33 -18.63 12.30 -15.10
N SER A 34 -18.98 11.02 -14.94
CA SER A 34 -20.26 10.60 -14.34
C SER A 34 -20.34 11.06 -12.87
N GLN A 35 -21.25 11.98 -12.56
CA GLN A 35 -21.32 12.66 -11.26
C GLN A 35 -22.24 12.00 -10.22
N ALA A 36 -22.64 10.75 -10.42
CA ALA A 36 -23.62 10.12 -9.53
C ALA A 36 -22.95 9.40 -8.35
N ASP A 37 -23.34 9.80 -7.14
CA ASP A 37 -22.80 9.33 -5.86
C ASP A 37 -23.38 7.95 -5.48
N SER A 38 -23.03 6.93 -6.26
CA SER A 38 -23.42 5.53 -6.03
C SER A 38 -22.18 4.65 -5.97
N ARG A 39 -22.17 3.72 -5.02
CA ARG A 39 -21.08 2.73 -4.89
C ARG A 39 -20.86 1.92 -6.18
N VAL A 40 -21.93 1.66 -6.93
CA VAL A 40 -21.86 0.96 -8.23
C VAL A 40 -21.18 1.83 -9.28
N ILE A 41 -21.44 3.13 -9.28
CA ILE A 41 -20.85 4.08 -10.22
C ILE A 41 -19.38 4.33 -9.87
N ALA A 42 -19.06 4.40 -8.58
CA ALA A 42 -17.67 4.44 -8.12
C ALA A 42 -16.87 3.22 -8.59
N GLN A 43 -17.42 2.01 -8.48
CA GLN A 43 -16.79 0.78 -8.99
C GLN A 43 -16.62 0.80 -10.51
N LEU A 44 -17.59 1.36 -11.25
CA LEU A 44 -17.48 1.52 -12.70
C LEU A 44 -16.35 2.49 -13.07
N VAL A 45 -16.30 3.66 -12.41
CA VAL A 45 -15.25 4.67 -12.64
C VAL A 45 -13.88 4.12 -12.29
N GLU A 46 -13.75 3.41 -11.17
CA GLU A 46 -12.55 2.68 -10.77
C GLU A 46 -12.10 1.69 -11.86
N SER A 47 -13.03 0.88 -12.37
CA SER A 47 -12.75 -0.08 -13.45
C SER A 47 -12.31 0.59 -14.75
N ILE A 48 -12.93 1.73 -15.11
CA ILE A 48 -12.55 2.51 -16.28
C ILE A 48 -11.12 3.05 -16.14
N ILE A 49 -10.77 3.58 -14.97
CA ILE A 49 -9.43 4.09 -14.70
C ILE A 49 -8.40 2.96 -14.82
N PHE A 50 -8.69 1.78 -14.27
CA PHE A 50 -7.81 0.60 -14.42
C PHE A 50 -7.62 0.18 -15.89
N ILE A 51 -8.68 0.19 -16.70
CA ILE A 51 -8.56 -0.11 -18.14
C ILE A 51 -7.69 0.94 -18.84
N ILE A 52 -7.96 2.22 -18.59
CA ILE A 52 -7.18 3.31 -19.18
C ILE A 52 -5.70 3.17 -18.79
N ASP A 53 -5.40 2.83 -17.54
CA ASP A 53 -4.04 2.66 -17.05
C ASP A 53 -3.33 1.45 -17.67
N ALA A 54 -4.03 0.34 -17.87
CA ALA A 54 -3.50 -0.84 -18.55
C ALA A 54 -3.25 -0.62 -20.05
N VAL A 55 -4.06 0.22 -20.70
CA VAL A 55 -3.95 0.53 -22.14
C VAL A 55 -2.90 1.61 -22.41
N LEU A 56 -2.72 2.58 -21.49
CA LEU A 56 -1.81 3.73 -21.68
C LEU A 56 -0.40 3.33 -22.15
N PRO A 57 0.28 2.32 -21.56
CA PRO A 57 1.61 1.89 -21.98
C PRO A 57 1.67 1.34 -23.41
N LEU A 58 0.55 0.86 -23.95
CA LEU A 58 0.44 0.32 -25.31
C LEU A 58 0.21 1.42 -26.35
N VAL A 59 -0.11 2.65 -25.94
CA VAL A 59 -0.41 3.77 -26.85
C VAL A 59 0.88 4.50 -27.23
N ARG A 60 1.20 4.52 -28.53
CA ARG A 60 2.38 5.25 -29.04
C ARG A 60 2.24 6.78 -28.95
N LYS A 61 1.05 7.32 -29.18
CA LYS A 61 0.78 8.77 -29.14
C LYS A 61 -0.70 9.04 -28.89
N LEU A 62 -1.02 9.79 -27.85
CA LEU A 62 -2.36 10.35 -27.65
C LEU A 62 -2.46 11.77 -28.22
N PRO A 63 -3.65 12.20 -28.68
CA PRO A 63 -3.92 13.60 -28.95
C PRO A 63 -3.70 14.46 -27.70
N GLN A 64 -3.05 15.62 -27.85
CA GLN A 64 -2.65 16.45 -26.72
C GLN A 64 -3.86 17.00 -25.93
N SER A 65 -4.97 17.29 -26.61
CA SER A 65 -6.23 17.67 -25.97
C SER A 65 -6.79 16.60 -25.04
N VAL A 66 -6.69 15.32 -25.43
CA VAL A 66 -7.16 14.17 -24.64
C VAL A 66 -6.30 14.00 -23.38
N VAL A 67 -4.99 14.25 -23.49
CA VAL A 67 -4.07 14.20 -22.35
C VAL A 67 -4.40 15.29 -21.34
N GLU A 68 -4.57 16.54 -21.79
CA GLU A 68 -4.89 17.68 -20.94
C GLU A 68 -6.23 17.51 -20.23
N GLU A 69 -7.26 17.06 -20.95
CA GLU A 69 -8.57 16.81 -20.36
C GLU A 69 -8.55 15.64 -19.37
N LEU A 70 -7.88 14.53 -19.71
CA LEU A 70 -7.75 13.38 -18.82
C LEU A 70 -7.03 13.76 -17.52
N GLU A 71 -5.96 14.55 -17.61
CA GLU A 71 -5.24 15.06 -16.44
C GLU A 71 -6.15 15.95 -15.57
N GLN A 72 -6.95 16.81 -16.19
CA GLN A 72 -7.89 17.68 -15.48
C GLN A 72 -9.02 16.88 -14.81
N ASP A 73 -9.53 15.83 -15.47
CA ASP A 73 -10.56 14.94 -14.95
C ASP A 73 -10.03 14.12 -13.75
N LEU A 74 -8.83 13.55 -13.88
CA LEU A 74 -8.13 12.86 -12.78
C LEU A 74 -7.90 13.78 -11.59
N LYS A 75 -7.42 15.01 -11.82
CA LYS A 75 -7.30 16.03 -10.76
C LYS A 75 -8.65 16.27 -10.11
N ASN A 76 -9.71 16.52 -10.86
CA ASN A 76 -11.04 16.78 -10.30
C ASN A 76 -11.56 15.60 -9.46
N MET A 77 -11.39 14.36 -9.95
CA MET A 77 -11.79 13.15 -9.22
C MET A 77 -11.03 13.02 -7.90
N ILE A 78 -9.71 13.21 -7.90
CA ILE A 78 -8.94 13.13 -6.65
C ILE A 78 -9.41 14.17 -5.63
N LEU A 79 -9.79 15.36 -6.08
CA LEU A 79 -10.17 16.44 -5.19
C LEU A 79 -11.59 16.31 -4.64
N ARG A 80 -12.54 15.90 -5.49
CA ARG A 80 -13.96 16.03 -5.20
C ARG A 80 -14.65 14.70 -4.96
N HIS A 81 -14.16 13.59 -5.51
CA HIS A 81 -14.86 12.32 -5.47
C HIS A 81 -15.06 11.80 -4.04
N SER A 82 -16.25 11.26 -3.76
CA SER A 82 -16.67 10.82 -2.42
C SER A 82 -16.02 9.51 -2.00
N PHE A 83 -15.70 8.64 -2.96
CA PHE A 83 -15.14 7.31 -2.72
C PHE A 83 -13.62 7.30 -2.87
N LEU A 84 -12.91 6.89 -1.81
CA LEU A 84 -11.45 6.83 -1.77
C LEU A 84 -10.86 5.77 -2.71
N THR A 85 -11.61 4.74 -3.11
CA THR A 85 -11.13 3.72 -4.07
C THR A 85 -10.92 4.31 -5.47
N VAL A 86 -11.83 5.19 -5.91
CA VAL A 86 -11.67 5.95 -7.15
C VAL A 86 -10.51 6.93 -7.05
N VAL A 87 -10.37 7.61 -5.90
CA VAL A 87 -9.22 8.48 -5.64
C VAL A 87 -7.91 7.69 -5.75
N HIS A 88 -7.85 6.51 -5.14
CA HIS A 88 -6.70 5.61 -5.22
C HIS A 88 -6.36 5.25 -6.67
N ALA A 89 -7.33 4.88 -7.49
CA ALA A 89 -7.11 4.55 -8.90
C ALA A 89 -6.56 5.72 -9.73
N CYS A 90 -6.91 6.96 -9.38
CA CYS A 90 -6.47 8.16 -10.11
C CYS A 90 -5.01 8.58 -9.84
N ILE A 91 -4.38 8.01 -8.83
CA ILE A 91 -3.10 8.50 -8.31
C ILE A 91 -1.96 8.12 -9.25
N LYS A 92 -1.25 9.14 -9.76
CA LYS A 92 -0.05 9.02 -10.61
C LYS A 92 1.07 9.90 -10.10
N GLU A 93 2.31 9.46 -10.27
CA GLU A 93 3.55 10.03 -9.72
C GLU A 93 3.66 11.57 -9.86
N ASN A 94 3.17 12.14 -10.96
CA ASN A 94 3.25 13.59 -11.25
C ASN A 94 2.39 14.48 -10.31
N LEU A 95 1.58 13.89 -9.43
CA LEU A 95 0.68 14.64 -8.55
C LEU A 95 1.23 14.90 -7.14
N ILE A 96 2.44 14.42 -6.82
CA ILE A 96 3.09 14.58 -5.49
C ILE A 96 3.18 16.05 -5.10
N GLN A 97 3.76 16.88 -5.97
CA GLN A 97 3.96 18.30 -5.68
C GLN A 97 2.66 19.09 -5.48
N LEU A 98 1.56 18.65 -6.09
CA LEU A 98 0.24 19.27 -5.91
C LEU A 98 -0.30 19.06 -4.49
N PHE A 99 -0.22 17.83 -3.98
CA PHE A 99 -0.70 17.52 -2.62
C PHE A 99 0.24 18.06 -1.55
N PHE A 100 1.55 18.01 -1.80
CA PHE A 100 2.54 18.61 -0.92
C PHE A 100 2.27 20.10 -0.70
N LYS A 101 2.19 20.91 -1.78
CA LYS A 101 1.92 22.35 -1.68
C LYS A 101 0.62 22.67 -0.96
N ARG A 102 -0.41 21.82 -1.08
CA ARG A 102 -1.69 22.01 -0.39
C ARG A 102 -1.58 21.74 1.10
N LEU A 103 -0.92 20.66 1.49
CA LEU A 103 -0.72 20.32 2.90
C LEU A 103 0.22 21.31 3.60
N ASP A 104 1.13 21.93 2.86
CA ASP A 104 2.03 22.97 3.35
C ASP A 104 1.32 24.34 3.47
N ALA A 105 0.47 24.70 2.49
CA ALA A 105 -0.26 25.96 2.49
C ALA A 105 -1.55 25.97 3.35
N GLN A 106 -2.13 24.81 3.67
CA GLN A 106 -3.39 24.74 4.42
C GLN A 106 -3.17 24.72 5.94
N ALA A 107 -3.88 25.61 6.64
CA ALA A 107 -4.14 25.46 8.06
C ALA A 107 -5.06 24.24 8.29
N VAL A 108 -4.92 23.58 9.44
CA VAL A 108 -5.57 22.31 9.84
C VAL A 108 -7.12 22.38 9.86
N ASP A 109 -7.71 23.55 9.58
CA ASP A 109 -9.14 23.84 9.70
C ASP A 109 -10.02 23.03 8.72
N ASN A 110 -9.55 22.70 7.52
CA ASN A 110 -10.30 21.87 6.57
C ASN A 110 -9.93 20.37 6.69
N LYS A 111 -10.40 19.74 7.77
CA LYS A 111 -10.06 18.36 8.14
C LYS A 111 -10.31 17.32 7.04
N GLN A 112 -11.38 17.47 6.26
CA GLN A 112 -11.69 16.54 5.17
C GLN A 112 -10.68 16.65 4.02
N GLN A 113 -10.32 17.88 3.64
CA GLN A 113 -9.37 18.12 2.56
C GLN A 113 -7.94 17.76 2.98
N VAL A 114 -7.56 18.04 4.23
CA VAL A 114 -6.29 17.61 4.82
C VAL A 114 -6.21 16.08 4.82
N GLY A 115 -7.26 15.40 5.29
CA GLY A 115 -7.33 13.93 5.27
C GLY A 115 -7.21 13.33 3.86
N ARG A 116 -7.88 13.92 2.86
CA ARG A 116 -7.75 13.51 1.45
C ARG A 116 -6.35 13.75 0.91
N SER A 117 -5.75 14.90 1.20
CA SER A 117 -4.42 15.26 0.69
C SER A 117 -3.34 14.38 1.32
N LEU A 118 -3.45 14.08 2.63
CA LEU A 118 -2.60 13.11 3.32
C LEU A 118 -2.75 11.72 2.71
N PHE A 119 -3.98 11.28 2.44
CA PHE A 119 -4.24 9.99 1.80
C PHE A 119 -3.59 9.91 0.41
N CYS A 120 -3.78 10.93 -0.42
CA CYS A 120 -3.21 10.94 -1.78
C CYS A 120 -1.69 11.01 -1.75
N LEU A 121 -1.12 11.87 -0.92
CA LEU A 121 0.33 12.03 -0.81
C LEU A 121 0.99 10.74 -0.33
N GLY A 122 0.41 10.03 0.64
CA GLY A 122 1.03 8.81 1.17
C GLY A 122 0.98 7.64 0.19
N LEU A 123 -0.09 7.53 -0.60
CA LEU A 123 -0.18 6.55 -1.70
C LEU A 123 0.83 6.85 -2.81
N LEU A 124 0.97 8.12 -3.17
CA LEU A 124 1.98 8.54 -4.15
C LEU A 124 3.39 8.22 -3.67
N ILE A 125 3.67 8.38 -2.39
CA ILE A 125 4.97 8.03 -1.85
C ILE A 125 5.17 6.51 -1.83
N ARG A 126 4.15 5.74 -1.40
CA ARG A 126 4.22 4.28 -1.30
C ARG A 126 4.38 3.60 -2.66
N TYR A 127 3.58 3.98 -3.65
CA TYR A 127 3.55 3.33 -4.96
C TYR A 127 4.27 4.10 -6.06
N GLY A 128 4.47 5.42 -5.90
CA GLY A 128 5.13 6.24 -6.91
C GLY A 128 6.65 6.03 -6.97
N ASN A 129 7.28 5.51 -5.91
CA ASN A 129 8.73 5.28 -5.89
C ASN A 129 9.17 4.09 -6.76
N CYS A 130 8.30 3.12 -7.08
CA CYS A 130 8.59 2.04 -8.03
C CYS A 130 8.87 2.54 -9.46
N LEU A 131 8.58 3.81 -9.76
CA LEU A 131 8.78 4.43 -11.07
C LEU A 131 9.92 5.48 -11.08
N ALA A 132 10.52 5.76 -9.91
CA ALA A 132 11.50 6.81 -9.73
C ALA A 132 12.93 6.35 -10.06
N SER A 133 13.23 6.16 -11.35
CA SER A 133 14.61 5.96 -11.84
C SER A 133 15.40 7.25 -12.05
N ASN A 134 14.86 8.43 -11.67
CA ASN A 134 15.49 9.72 -11.92
C ASN A 134 15.82 10.49 -10.63
N SER A 135 17.10 10.87 -10.50
CA SER A 135 17.80 11.34 -9.29
C SER A 135 17.25 12.61 -8.61
N ASP A 136 16.43 13.40 -9.28
CA ASP A 136 16.04 14.74 -8.78
C ASP A 136 14.77 14.76 -7.89
N LYS A 137 14.06 13.63 -7.77
CA LYS A 137 12.78 13.53 -7.03
C LYS A 137 12.91 13.12 -5.56
N THR A 138 14.13 12.81 -5.09
CA THR A 138 14.39 12.35 -3.70
C THR A 138 14.13 13.45 -2.65
N SER A 139 14.36 14.71 -3.01
CA SER A 139 14.09 15.90 -2.18
C SER A 139 12.61 16.07 -1.84
N ASP A 140 11.71 15.78 -2.79
CA ASP A 140 10.26 15.93 -2.61
C ASP A 140 9.70 14.89 -1.63
N VAL A 141 10.29 13.69 -1.60
CA VAL A 141 9.92 12.62 -0.68
C VAL A 141 10.30 12.96 0.76
N VAL A 142 11.55 13.38 1.00
CA VAL A 142 12.03 13.77 2.35
C VAL A 142 11.20 14.92 2.92
N SER A 143 10.90 15.92 2.08
CA SER A 143 10.04 17.04 2.46
C SER A 143 8.63 16.56 2.82
N SER A 144 8.06 15.67 2.01
CA SER A 144 6.75 15.08 2.28
C SER A 144 6.71 14.28 3.60
N LEU A 145 7.79 13.58 3.95
CA LEU A 145 7.89 12.88 5.24
C LEU A 145 7.88 13.82 6.43
N SER A 146 8.61 14.94 6.35
CA SER A 146 8.59 15.95 7.40
C SER A 146 7.17 16.49 7.65
N LEU A 147 6.38 16.62 6.57
CA LEU A 147 4.99 17.04 6.62
C LEU A 147 4.10 15.95 7.25
N PHE A 148 4.28 14.68 6.89
CA PHE A 148 3.58 13.56 7.56
C PHE A 148 3.86 13.51 9.06
N LYS A 149 5.13 13.67 9.47
CA LYS A 149 5.51 13.73 10.89
C LYS A 149 4.77 14.85 11.62
N LYS A 150 4.70 16.04 11.02
CA LYS A 150 3.94 17.18 11.58
C LYS A 150 2.48 16.80 11.83
N TYR A 151 1.81 16.15 10.87
CA TYR A 151 0.40 15.76 11.01
C TYR A 151 0.19 14.56 11.96
N LEU A 152 1.16 13.66 12.11
CA LEU A 152 1.12 12.59 13.13
C LEU A 152 1.16 13.12 14.56
N LEU A 153 1.78 14.28 14.78
CA LEU A 153 1.88 14.93 16.09
C LEU A 153 0.68 15.83 16.42
N VAL A 154 -0.24 16.05 15.48
CA VAL A 154 -1.45 16.84 15.71
C VAL A 154 -2.37 16.15 16.73
N GLU A 155 -3.03 16.93 17.59
CA GLU A 155 -3.94 16.42 18.62
C GLU A 155 -5.21 15.79 18.04
N ASP A 156 -5.65 16.25 16.87
CA ASP A 156 -6.84 15.73 16.20
C ASP A 156 -6.68 14.25 15.84
N PHE A 157 -7.53 13.44 16.47
CA PHE A 157 -7.52 11.99 16.34
C PHE A 157 -7.76 11.51 14.90
N VAL A 158 -8.65 12.16 14.14
CA VAL A 158 -9.01 11.74 12.78
C VAL A 158 -7.83 11.97 11.84
N ILE A 159 -7.17 13.13 11.97
CA ILE A 159 -5.99 13.46 11.18
C ILE A 159 -4.85 12.49 11.52
N LYS A 160 -4.63 12.20 12.80
CA LYS A 160 -3.60 11.26 13.24
C LYS A 160 -3.77 9.86 12.65
N VAL A 161 -5.00 9.30 12.69
CA VAL A 161 -5.31 8.00 12.06
C VAL A 161 -5.07 8.06 10.54
N ARG A 162 -5.46 9.14 9.87
CA ARG A 162 -5.26 9.32 8.42
C ARG A 162 -3.79 9.45 8.03
N SER A 163 -2.99 10.16 8.83
CA SER A 163 -1.54 10.23 8.64
C SER A 163 -0.87 8.89 8.90
N LEU A 164 -1.35 8.14 9.90
CA LEU A 164 -0.82 6.83 10.23
C LEU A 164 -1.06 5.82 9.13
N GLN A 165 -2.22 5.86 8.44
CA GLN A 165 -2.61 4.94 7.38
C GLN A 165 -1.57 4.72 6.26
N LEU A 166 -0.57 5.61 6.13
CA LEU A 166 0.42 5.54 5.05
C LEU A 166 1.87 5.72 5.52
N GLY A 167 2.11 5.92 6.82
CA GLY A 167 3.45 6.18 7.38
C GLY A 167 4.39 4.98 7.45
N LEU A 168 3.97 3.82 6.93
CA LEU A 168 4.67 2.56 7.16
C LEU A 168 5.77 2.25 6.13
N THR A 169 5.82 2.95 5.00
CA THR A 169 6.94 2.84 4.05
C THR A 169 8.25 3.40 4.58
N TYR A 170 8.25 4.10 5.73
CA TYR A 170 9.42 4.72 6.34
C TYR A 170 9.63 4.30 7.80
N MET A 171 9.19 3.09 8.16
CA MET A 171 9.34 2.52 9.50
C MET A 171 10.78 2.47 10.05
N LEU A 172 11.78 2.60 9.18
CA LEU A 172 13.18 2.64 9.55
C LEU A 172 13.62 4.00 10.11
N GLU A 173 12.81 5.05 9.97
CA GLU A 173 13.15 6.35 10.52
C GLU A 173 12.89 6.38 12.04
N LYS A 174 13.92 6.69 12.82
CA LYS A 174 13.90 6.58 14.29
C LYS A 174 12.75 7.33 14.97
N ASP A 175 12.31 8.45 14.40
CA ASP A 175 11.19 9.23 14.95
C ASP A 175 9.84 8.57 14.71
N ILE A 176 9.69 7.86 13.58
CA ILE A 176 8.47 7.14 13.21
C ILE A 176 8.34 5.87 14.05
N GLY A 177 9.46 5.22 14.39
CA GLY A 177 9.45 4.03 15.23
C GLY A 177 8.85 4.27 16.61
N LYS A 178 9.18 5.40 17.27
CA LYS A 178 8.54 5.77 18.55
C LYS A 178 7.04 6.02 18.43
N ILE A 179 6.60 6.63 17.34
CA ILE A 179 5.18 6.87 17.08
C ILE A 179 4.46 5.53 16.89
N LEU A 180 5.08 4.58 16.21
CA LEU A 180 4.52 3.26 15.97
C LEU A 180 4.49 2.39 17.23
N GLU A 181 5.55 2.42 18.05
CA GLU A 181 5.55 1.77 19.36
C GLU A 181 4.42 2.33 20.25
N ALA A 182 4.21 3.65 20.22
CA ALA A 182 3.11 4.29 20.95
C ALA A 182 1.74 3.84 20.42
N THR A 183 1.57 3.64 19.10
CA THR A 183 0.30 3.13 18.56
C THR A 183 0.07 1.66 18.90
N PHE A 184 1.13 0.87 19.05
CA PHE A 184 1.08 -0.49 19.59
C PHE A 184 1.04 -0.56 21.12
N SER A 185 0.94 0.55 21.86
CA SER A 185 0.77 0.50 23.33
C SER A 185 -0.58 -0.10 23.72
N SER A 186 -0.67 -0.84 24.85
CA SER A 186 -1.95 -1.43 25.31
C SER A 186 -3.00 -0.38 25.61
N SER A 187 -2.56 0.79 26.06
CA SER A 187 -3.39 1.97 26.36
C SER A 187 -3.86 2.77 25.14
N SER A 188 -3.37 2.46 23.93
CA SER A 188 -3.75 3.19 22.73
C SER A 188 -5.16 2.85 22.25
N ASP A 189 -5.76 3.77 21.50
CA ASP A 189 -7.09 3.57 20.92
C ASP A 189 -7.09 2.40 19.92
N VAL A 190 -8.16 1.61 19.93
CA VAL A 190 -8.35 0.44 19.05
C VAL A 190 -8.16 0.80 17.59
N ARG A 191 -8.64 1.96 17.13
CA ARG A 191 -8.53 2.36 15.72
C ARG A 191 -7.09 2.65 15.32
N LEU A 192 -6.25 3.17 16.23
CA LEU A 192 -4.82 3.37 15.98
C LEU A 192 -4.09 2.04 15.89
N LYS A 193 -4.40 1.09 16.79
CA LYS A 193 -3.86 -0.28 16.74
C LYS A 193 -4.22 -0.97 15.43
N MET A 194 -5.51 -0.93 15.07
CA MET A 194 -6.01 -1.53 13.83
C MET A 194 -5.34 -0.92 12.61
N GLN A 195 -5.15 0.41 12.57
CA GLN A 195 -4.48 1.05 11.46
C GLN A 195 -3.00 0.64 11.37
N ALA A 196 -2.28 0.58 12.50
CA ALA A 196 -0.90 0.13 12.54
C ALA A 196 -0.73 -1.33 12.09
N LEU A 197 -1.61 -2.22 12.56
CA LEU A 197 -1.63 -3.63 12.15
C LEU A 197 -1.98 -3.78 10.67
N GLN A 198 -2.99 -3.06 10.18
CA GLN A 198 -3.39 -3.09 8.77
C GLN A 198 -2.23 -2.67 7.87
N ASN A 199 -1.55 -1.59 8.23
CA ASN A 199 -0.40 -1.13 7.47
C ASN A 199 0.73 -2.17 7.46
N MET A 200 1.04 -2.79 8.61
CA MET A 200 2.05 -3.88 8.70
C MET A 200 1.69 -5.04 7.78
N TYR A 201 0.42 -5.43 7.80
CA TYR A 201 -0.09 -6.52 6.97
C TYR A 201 0.07 -6.21 5.47
N GLU A 202 -0.35 -5.02 5.03
CA GLU A 202 -0.19 -4.63 3.63
C GLU A 202 1.28 -4.49 3.23
N TYR A 203 2.15 -3.98 4.11
CA TYR A 203 3.59 -3.89 3.84
C TYR A 203 4.20 -5.28 3.59
N LEU A 204 3.83 -6.27 4.40
CA LEU A 204 4.28 -7.65 4.25
C LEU A 204 3.79 -8.30 2.94
N LEU A 205 2.54 -8.02 2.55
CA LEU A 205 1.99 -8.52 1.29
C LEU A 205 2.66 -7.86 0.08
N ASP A 206 2.91 -6.55 0.14
CA ASP A 206 3.63 -5.84 -0.91
C ASP A 206 5.05 -6.43 -1.07
N ALA A 207 5.77 -6.65 0.04
CA ALA A 207 7.09 -7.27 0.03
C ALA A 207 7.06 -8.71 -0.55
N GLU A 208 6.06 -9.52 -0.19
CA GLU A 208 5.87 -10.87 -0.75
C GLU A 208 5.66 -10.84 -2.27
N SER A 209 4.85 -9.89 -2.75
CA SER A 209 4.51 -9.78 -4.17
C SER A 209 5.71 -9.39 -5.03
N GLN A 210 6.59 -8.52 -4.54
CA GLN A 210 7.81 -8.10 -5.26
C GLN A 210 8.80 -9.26 -5.44
N MET A 211 8.95 -10.12 -4.42
CA MET A 211 9.82 -11.31 -4.50
C MET A 211 9.34 -12.33 -5.55
N GLY A 212 8.03 -12.44 -5.78
CA GLY A 212 7.46 -13.33 -6.80
C GLY A 212 7.76 -12.89 -8.24
N THR A 213 7.86 -11.58 -8.48
CA THR A 213 8.16 -10.99 -9.80
C THR A 213 9.63 -11.08 -10.20
N ASP A 214 10.57 -10.96 -9.25
CA ASP A 214 12.01 -11.02 -9.53
C ASP A 214 12.51 -12.44 -9.87
N ALA A 215 11.80 -13.48 -9.42
CA ALA A 215 12.06 -14.85 -9.82
C ALA A 215 11.68 -15.11 -11.29
N ALA A 216 10.74 -14.36 -11.86
CA ALA A 216 10.28 -14.52 -13.23
C ALA A 216 11.17 -13.79 -14.26
N SER A 217 11.87 -12.72 -13.85
CA SER A 217 12.74 -11.91 -14.73
C SER A 217 14.14 -12.48 -14.93
N ASN A 218 14.62 -13.36 -14.03
CA ASN A 218 15.98 -13.93 -14.08
C ASN A 218 16.18 -15.12 -15.04
N ASN A 219 15.19 -15.47 -15.88
CA ASN A 219 15.32 -16.59 -16.82
C ASN A 219 16.04 -16.26 -18.14
N VAL A 220 16.76 -15.14 -18.24
CA VAL A 220 17.44 -14.72 -19.47
C VAL A 220 18.95 -14.50 -19.23
N ILE A 221 19.73 -15.53 -19.64
CA ILE A 221 21.17 -15.55 -20.02
C ILE A 221 22.19 -15.57 -18.86
N GLN A 222 23.29 -16.35 -18.79
CA GLN A 222 23.79 -17.61 -19.38
C GLN A 222 25.15 -17.91 -18.68
N TYR A 223 25.42 -19.20 -18.42
CA TYR A 223 26.65 -19.88 -17.97
C TYR A 223 28.02 -19.15 -17.94
N SER A 224 28.78 -19.36 -16.84
CA SER A 224 30.23 -19.64 -16.84
C SER A 224 30.63 -20.35 -15.52
N VAL A 225 31.48 -21.37 -15.65
CA VAL A 225 31.96 -22.30 -14.61
C VAL A 225 33.29 -21.80 -14.04
N GLU A 226 33.50 -21.87 -12.72
CA GLU A 226 34.67 -22.49 -12.07
C GLU A 226 34.67 -22.31 -10.54
N GLY A 227 35.10 -23.36 -9.85
CA GLY A 227 34.91 -23.57 -8.42
C GLY A 227 35.83 -22.78 -7.49
N GLY A 228 35.36 -22.62 -6.26
CA GLY A 228 36.14 -22.08 -5.14
C GLY A 228 35.27 -21.74 -3.94
N ASN A 229 35.08 -22.70 -3.04
CA ASN A 229 34.71 -22.55 -1.62
C ASN A 229 33.98 -21.24 -1.23
N ALA A 230 32.70 -21.13 -1.56
CA ALA A 230 31.82 -20.08 -1.04
C ALA A 230 30.99 -20.66 0.10
N VAL A 231 31.23 -20.16 1.31
CA VAL A 231 30.30 -20.23 2.44
C VAL A 231 28.93 -19.79 1.91
N SER A 232 27.88 -20.53 2.24
CA SER A 232 26.49 -20.22 1.92
C SER A 232 26.09 -18.89 2.56
N VAL A 233 26.35 -17.79 1.85
CA VAL A 233 25.81 -16.46 2.16
C VAL A 233 24.36 -16.45 1.68
N ALA A 234 23.49 -15.99 2.58
CA ALA A 234 22.04 -15.94 2.47
C ALA A 234 21.52 -15.54 1.07
N ALA A 235 20.58 -16.33 0.56
CA ALA A 235 19.77 -15.95 -0.59
C ALA A 235 18.96 -14.69 -0.28
N GLY A 236 18.98 -13.71 -1.18
CA GLY A 236 18.17 -12.48 -1.09
C GLY A 236 18.93 -11.28 -0.55
N ALA A 237 19.79 -10.68 -1.37
CA ALA A 237 20.43 -9.40 -1.06
C ALA A 237 19.59 -8.27 -1.68
N GLY A 238 19.04 -7.39 -0.82
CA GLY A 238 18.34 -6.18 -1.21
C GLY A 238 17.22 -5.82 -0.25
N ASP A 239 16.01 -6.32 -0.52
CA ASP A 239 14.79 -5.85 0.14
C ASP A 239 14.20 -6.83 1.16
N THR A 240 14.46 -8.13 1.01
CA THR A 240 14.12 -9.19 1.99
C THR A 240 14.69 -8.90 3.37
N ASN A 241 15.94 -8.42 3.44
CA ASN A 241 16.63 -8.11 4.70
C ASN A 241 16.05 -6.89 5.41
N ILE A 242 15.55 -5.90 4.66
CA ILE A 242 14.90 -4.72 5.22
C ILE A 242 13.54 -5.10 5.80
N CYS A 243 12.73 -5.84 5.03
CA CYS A 243 11.44 -6.34 5.50
C CYS A 243 11.59 -7.20 6.76
N GLY A 244 12.51 -8.17 6.74
CA GLY A 244 12.83 -9.01 7.90
C GLY A 244 13.29 -8.18 9.10
N GLY A 245 14.17 -7.20 8.91
CA GLY A 245 14.65 -6.32 9.98
C GLY A 245 13.54 -5.48 10.62
N ILE A 246 12.60 -4.96 9.83
CA ILE A 246 11.43 -4.22 10.33
C ILE A 246 10.52 -5.16 11.14
N VAL A 247 10.21 -6.34 10.62
CA VAL A 247 9.36 -7.31 11.32
C VAL A 247 9.97 -7.70 12.66
N GLN A 248 11.27 -7.99 12.68
CA GLN A 248 11.99 -8.32 13.91
C GLN A 248 11.98 -7.17 14.92
N LEU A 249 12.07 -5.91 14.46
CA LEU A 249 12.03 -4.73 15.33
C LEU A 249 10.68 -4.58 16.06
N TYR A 250 9.56 -4.86 15.40
CA TYR A 250 8.21 -4.68 15.96
C TYR A 250 7.54 -6.00 16.39
N TRP A 251 8.25 -7.13 16.28
CA TRP A 251 7.70 -8.46 16.52
C TRP A 251 7.07 -8.60 17.90
N ASP A 252 7.78 -8.19 18.96
CA ASP A 252 7.30 -8.28 20.33
C ASP A 252 6.09 -7.37 20.58
N ASN A 253 6.07 -6.17 19.98
CA ASN A 253 4.92 -5.27 20.05
C ASN A 253 3.68 -5.90 19.41
N MET A 254 3.87 -6.59 18.28
CA MET A 254 2.81 -7.28 17.56
C MET A 254 2.32 -8.52 18.33
N LEU A 255 3.23 -9.35 18.83
CA LEU A 255 2.93 -10.49 19.71
C LEU A 255 2.04 -10.08 20.89
N ALA A 256 2.38 -8.95 21.53
CA ALA A 256 1.60 -8.42 22.63
C ALA A 256 0.18 -7.98 22.24
N ARG A 257 -0.14 -7.78 20.95
CA ARG A 257 -1.51 -7.49 20.47
C ARG A 257 -2.37 -8.72 20.29
N TRP A 258 -1.78 -9.91 20.33
CA TRP A 258 -2.52 -11.16 20.12
C TRP A 258 -3.39 -11.52 21.31
N LEU A 259 -3.06 -10.97 22.47
CA LEU A 259 -3.82 -11.10 23.70
C LEU A 259 -4.56 -9.79 24.04
N ASP A 260 -4.81 -8.93 23.05
CA ASP A 260 -5.55 -7.68 23.25
C ASP A 260 -7.02 -7.99 23.61
N LEU A 261 -7.63 -7.12 24.42
CA LEU A 261 -9.03 -7.27 24.82
C LEU A 261 -9.97 -7.18 23.62
N ASN A 262 -9.60 -6.42 22.59
CA ASN A 262 -10.41 -6.23 21.40
C ASN A 262 -10.24 -7.39 20.38
N GLU A 263 -11.36 -8.00 19.99
CA GLU A 263 -11.39 -9.13 19.04
C GLU A 263 -10.81 -8.81 17.66
N GLN A 264 -11.04 -7.60 17.14
CA GLN A 264 -10.61 -7.20 15.79
C GLN A 264 -9.09 -7.03 15.77
N VAL A 265 -8.53 -6.50 16.86
CA VAL A 265 -7.09 -6.35 17.05
C VAL A 265 -6.43 -7.73 17.08
N ARG A 266 -6.98 -8.68 17.86
CA ARG A 266 -6.46 -10.06 17.91
C ARG A 266 -6.50 -10.73 16.55
N GLN A 267 -7.63 -10.67 15.84
CA GLN A 267 -7.79 -11.22 14.50
C GLN A 267 -6.80 -10.64 13.49
N SER A 268 -6.67 -9.31 13.47
CA SER A 268 -5.77 -8.62 12.54
C SER A 268 -4.32 -8.99 12.82
N ALA A 269 -3.93 -9.05 14.10
CA ALA A 269 -2.58 -9.41 14.46
C ALA A 269 -2.26 -10.88 14.13
N LEU A 270 -3.20 -11.81 14.34
CA LEU A 270 -3.04 -13.23 14.00
C LEU A 270 -2.81 -13.47 12.50
N LYS A 271 -3.52 -12.73 11.63
CA LYS A 271 -3.30 -12.77 10.17
C LYS A 271 -1.88 -12.37 9.78
N ILE A 272 -1.27 -11.44 10.52
CA ILE A 272 0.10 -11.03 10.25
C ILE A 272 1.09 -12.17 10.58
N VAL A 273 0.83 -12.93 11.63
CA VAL A 273 1.65 -14.10 12.02
C VAL A 273 1.71 -15.13 10.93
N GLU A 274 0.55 -15.47 10.38
CA GLU A 274 0.44 -16.41 9.27
C GLU A 274 1.37 -16.00 8.13
N VAL A 275 1.35 -14.72 7.76
CA VAL A 275 2.21 -14.17 6.70
C VAL A 275 3.69 -14.18 7.10
N VAL A 276 4.03 -13.74 8.32
CA VAL A 276 5.42 -13.70 8.82
C VAL A 276 6.05 -15.10 8.90
N LEU A 277 5.31 -16.09 9.41
CA LEU A 277 5.76 -17.47 9.51
C LEU A 277 5.86 -18.13 8.13
N ARG A 278 4.88 -17.89 7.25
CA ARG A 278 4.91 -18.39 5.87
C ARG A 278 6.11 -17.88 5.10
N GLN A 279 6.48 -16.62 5.30
CA GLN A 279 7.66 -16.00 4.67
C GLN A 279 8.98 -16.35 5.38
N GLY A 280 8.96 -16.99 6.55
CA GLY A 280 10.16 -17.38 7.29
C GLY A 280 10.97 -16.20 7.86
N LEU A 281 10.33 -15.05 8.11
CA LEU A 281 11.03 -13.83 8.57
C LEU A 281 11.48 -13.90 10.04
N VAL A 282 10.84 -14.78 10.82
CA VAL A 282 11.13 -14.97 12.26
C VAL A 282 11.11 -16.47 12.59
N HIS A 283 11.90 -16.88 13.58
CA HIS A 283 11.93 -18.26 14.04
C HIS A 283 10.61 -18.63 14.76
N PRO A 284 9.90 -19.71 14.35
CA PRO A 284 8.57 -20.06 14.88
C PRO A 284 8.53 -20.24 16.40
N ILE A 285 9.63 -20.67 17.03
CA ILE A 285 9.72 -20.85 18.49
C ILE A 285 9.35 -19.60 19.29
N THR A 286 9.53 -18.40 18.72
CA THR A 286 9.29 -17.12 19.39
C THR A 286 7.79 -16.83 19.59
N CYS A 287 6.91 -17.39 18.77
CA CYS A 287 5.46 -17.19 18.87
C CYS A 287 4.71 -18.36 19.50
N VAL A 288 5.34 -19.51 19.72
CA VAL A 288 4.69 -20.73 20.27
C VAL A 288 3.93 -20.45 21.58
N PRO A 289 4.46 -19.73 22.58
CA PRO A 289 3.70 -19.46 23.81
C PRO A 289 2.41 -18.68 23.56
N TYR A 290 2.42 -17.75 22.61
CA TYR A 290 1.26 -16.94 22.25
C TYR A 290 0.23 -17.74 21.43
N LEU A 291 0.69 -18.62 20.53
CA LEU A 291 -0.18 -19.52 19.78
C LEU A 291 -0.93 -20.48 20.72
N ILE A 292 -0.23 -21.04 21.71
CA ILE A 292 -0.85 -21.91 22.74
C ILE A 292 -1.90 -21.11 23.55
N ALA A 293 -1.61 -19.86 23.92
CA ALA A 293 -2.58 -19.03 24.62
C ALA A 293 -3.83 -18.75 23.75
N LEU A 294 -3.64 -18.49 22.45
CA LEU A 294 -4.72 -18.25 21.49
C LEU A 294 -5.59 -19.47 21.20
N GLU A 295 -5.13 -20.70 21.45
CA GLU A 295 -5.99 -21.90 21.37
C GLU A 295 -7.20 -21.77 22.32
N THR A 296 -7.09 -20.96 23.38
CA THR A 296 -8.17 -20.67 24.34
C THR A 296 -8.95 -19.38 24.04
N ASP A 297 -8.74 -18.73 22.89
CA ASP A 297 -9.46 -17.51 22.51
C ASP A 297 -10.99 -17.78 22.48
N PRO A 298 -11.82 -16.87 23.02
CA PRO A 298 -13.27 -17.01 22.97
C PRO A 298 -13.82 -17.09 21.54
N LEU A 299 -13.08 -16.59 20.55
CA LEU A 299 -13.46 -16.68 19.15
C LEU A 299 -12.87 -17.94 18.49
N GLU A 300 -13.77 -18.85 18.10
CA GLU A 300 -13.40 -20.15 17.53
C GLU A 300 -12.51 -20.03 16.27
N SER A 301 -12.70 -19.00 15.45
CA SER A 301 -11.85 -18.77 14.27
C SER A 301 -10.38 -18.54 14.63
N ASN A 302 -10.12 -17.83 15.74
CA ASN A 302 -8.76 -17.53 16.19
C ASN A 302 -8.12 -18.78 16.78
N SER A 303 -8.86 -19.53 17.60
CA SER A 303 -8.41 -20.79 18.18
C SER A 303 -8.05 -21.81 17.09
N LYS A 304 -8.90 -21.98 16.07
CA LYS A 304 -8.62 -22.87 14.92
C LYS A 304 -7.37 -22.47 14.15
N LEU A 305 -7.22 -21.17 13.87
CA LEU A 305 -6.07 -20.66 13.13
C LEU A 305 -4.78 -20.81 13.95
N ALA A 306 -4.81 -20.51 15.25
CA ALA A 306 -3.67 -20.68 16.14
C ALA A 306 -3.23 -22.16 16.24
N HIS A 307 -4.19 -23.09 16.32
CA HIS A 307 -3.92 -24.52 16.31
C HIS A 307 -3.29 -25.00 14.99
N HIS A 308 -3.68 -24.41 13.85
CA HIS A 308 -3.12 -24.75 12.54
C HIS A 308 -1.68 -24.22 12.35
N LEU A 309 -1.35 -23.08 12.96
CA LEU A 309 -0.06 -22.40 12.83
C LEU A 309 1.03 -22.92 13.78
N ARG A 310 0.68 -23.81 14.71
CA ARG A 310 1.59 -24.43 15.68
C ARG A 310 2.34 -25.61 15.06
#